data_AF-Q4C321-F1
#
_entry.id   AF-Q4C321-F1
#
_cell.length_a   1.000
_cell.length_b   1.000
_cell.length_c   1.000
_cell.angle_alpha   90.00
_cell.angle_beta   90.00
_cell.angle_gamma   90.00
#
_symmetry.space_group_name_H-M   'P 1'
#
loop_
_entity.id
_entity.type
_entity.pdbx_description
1 polymer ?
#
loop_
_entity_poly.entity_id
_entity_poly.type
_entity_poly.pdbx_seq_one_letter_code
_entity_poly.pdbx_strand_id
1 'polypeptide(L)'
;MGELTSFLPKLLGAGILSAIAWLLATLAKTIITRVLGSFNLEEKLGEGNEQISVSQTIGNAIYWFIFLLFLPSILSTLQLEGTLVPVQGLLDQILAIIPNVLGASIIAAVGWVVAKIVQGVVSSLLATTPINQVGAKFGLSTEATGNSLSNIVGNVVKVLILIPVAITALDALQIQAISQPATEMLNQVLTLLPKLLAATLVLGLAYAGGQYLSDMISNVLSRVC
;
A
#
# COMPACT_ATOMS: atom_id res chain seq x y z
N MET A 1 -18.64 -43.08 -12.04
CA MET A 1 -17.58 -43.49 -11.09
C MET A 1 -16.19 -42.92 -11.40
N GLY A 2 -15.95 -42.25 -12.55
CA GLY A 2 -14.63 -41.69 -12.90
C GLY A 2 -14.27 -40.34 -12.27
N GLU A 3 -15.21 -39.62 -11.66
CA GLU A 3 -14.92 -38.32 -11.03
C GLU A 3 -14.23 -38.50 -9.67
N LEU A 4 -14.66 -39.49 -8.86
CA LEU A 4 -14.04 -39.82 -7.56
C LEU A 4 -12.57 -40.25 -7.68
N THR A 5 -12.20 -40.93 -8.77
CA THR A 5 -10.81 -41.33 -9.03
C THR A 5 -9.93 -40.17 -9.51
N SER A 6 -10.53 -39.08 -10.01
CA SER A 6 -9.83 -37.84 -10.40
C SER A 6 -9.63 -36.88 -9.21
N PHE A 7 -10.53 -36.88 -8.22
CA PHE A 7 -10.38 -36.07 -7.00
C PHE A 7 -9.34 -36.64 -6.04
N LEU A 8 -9.16 -37.96 -6.00
CA LEU A 8 -8.21 -38.62 -5.10
C LEU A 8 -6.75 -38.13 -5.28
N PRO A 9 -6.17 -38.06 -6.49
CA PRO A 9 -4.83 -37.51 -6.69
C PRO A 9 -4.76 -36.00 -6.41
N LYS A 10 -5.84 -35.23 -6.67
CA LYS A 10 -5.88 -33.78 -6.40
C LYS A 10 -5.91 -33.47 -4.90
N LEU A 11 -6.67 -34.24 -4.12
CA LEU A 11 -6.72 -34.13 -2.66
C LEU A 11 -5.37 -34.49 -2.03
N LEU A 12 -4.69 -35.51 -2.56
CA LEU A 12 -3.33 -35.85 -2.15
C LEU A 12 -2.34 -34.71 -2.48
N GLY A 13 -2.40 -34.16 -3.70
CA GLY A 13 -1.58 -33.01 -4.10
C GLY A 13 -1.80 -31.78 -3.22
N ALA A 14 -3.06 -31.42 -2.96
CA ALA A 14 -3.43 -30.33 -2.06
C ALA A 14 -2.97 -30.57 -0.61
N GLY A 15 -3.04 -31.82 -0.13
CA GLY A 15 -2.55 -32.20 1.20
C GLY A 15 -1.05 -32.00 1.35
N ILE A 16 -0.26 -32.44 0.37
CA ILE A 16 1.20 -32.27 0.37
C ILE A 16 1.56 -30.77 0.32
N LEU A 17 0.91 -30.00 -0.56
CA LEU A 17 1.14 -28.56 -0.66
C LEU A 17 0.78 -27.82 0.63
N SER A 18 -0.33 -28.20 1.29
CA SER A 18 -0.74 -27.62 2.58
C SER A 18 0.28 -27.89 3.69
N ALA A 19 0.85 -29.10 3.72
CA ALA A 19 1.91 -29.45 4.68
C ALA A 19 3.17 -28.60 4.47
N ILE A 20 3.59 -28.40 3.22
CA ILE A 20 4.72 -27.53 2.87
C ILE A 20 4.43 -26.08 3.25
N ALA A 21 3.24 -25.58 2.93
CA ALA A 21 2.81 -24.22 3.26
C ALA A 21 2.84 -23.97 4.79
N TRP A 22 2.31 -24.91 5.57
CA TRP A 22 2.29 -24.82 7.04
C TRP A 22 3.69 -24.79 7.64
N LEU A 23 4.60 -25.61 7.11
CA LEU A 23 6.00 -25.64 7.54
C LEU A 23 6.70 -24.30 7.27
N LEU A 24 6.57 -23.77 6.05
CA LEU A 24 7.16 -22.49 5.66
C LEU A 24 6.57 -21.31 6.46
N ALA A 25 5.24 -21.28 6.66
CA ALA A 25 4.57 -20.23 7.42
C ALA A 25 5.07 -20.19 8.87
N THR A 26 5.22 -21.35 9.50
CA THR A 26 5.69 -21.46 10.89
C THR A 26 7.15 -21.04 11.01
N LEU A 27 7.99 -21.45 10.06
CA LEU A 27 9.41 -21.11 10.04
C LEU A 27 9.61 -19.60 9.91
N ALA A 28 8.93 -18.98 8.94
CA ALA A 28 9.01 -17.54 8.73
C ALA A 28 8.46 -16.75 9.93
N LYS A 29 7.28 -17.09 10.47
CA LYS A 29 6.75 -16.46 11.69
C LYS A 29 7.81 -16.46 12.80
N THR A 30 8.44 -17.61 13.02
CA THR A 30 9.47 -17.77 14.07
C THR A 30 10.69 -16.89 13.82
N ILE A 31 11.15 -16.78 12.58
CA ILE A 31 12.29 -15.93 12.22
C ILE A 31 11.93 -14.45 12.45
N ILE A 32 10.79 -13.99 11.93
CA ILE A 32 10.41 -12.57 12.06
C ILE A 32 10.17 -12.19 13.52
N THR A 33 9.42 -12.97 14.31
CA THR A 33 9.18 -12.60 15.72
C THR A 33 10.46 -12.57 16.53
N ARG A 34 11.42 -13.44 16.21
CA ARG A 34 12.73 -13.49 16.86
C ARG A 34 13.62 -12.31 16.47
N VAL A 35 13.59 -11.89 15.21
CA VAL A 35 14.30 -10.69 14.74
C VAL A 35 13.66 -9.44 15.34
N LEU A 36 12.33 -9.33 15.29
CA LEU A 36 11.62 -8.15 15.79
C LEU A 36 11.73 -8.00 17.30
N GLY A 37 11.66 -9.10 18.06
CA GLY A 37 11.88 -9.09 19.51
C GLY A 37 13.33 -8.82 19.93
N SER A 38 14.30 -8.88 19.01
CA SER A 38 15.68 -8.47 19.30
C SER A 38 15.88 -6.94 19.22
N PHE A 39 14.96 -6.22 18.58
CA PHE A 39 14.88 -4.77 18.64
C PHE A 39 13.88 -4.39 19.74
N ASN A 40 14.33 -3.72 20.81
CA ASN A 40 13.47 -3.27 21.93
C ASN A 40 12.44 -2.18 21.52
N LEU A 41 11.62 -2.44 20.50
CA LEU A 41 10.51 -1.60 20.05
C LEU A 41 9.39 -1.56 21.09
N GLU A 42 9.21 -2.65 21.86
CA GLU A 42 8.24 -2.71 22.96
C GLU A 42 8.52 -1.64 24.04
N GLU A 43 9.80 -1.35 24.36
CA GLU A 43 10.15 -0.43 25.45
C GLU A 43 9.99 1.06 25.07
N LYS A 44 9.95 1.38 23.77
CA LYS A 44 9.70 2.76 23.28
C LYS A 44 8.23 3.03 22.94
N LEU A 45 7.36 2.02 22.99
CA LEU A 45 5.92 2.12 22.72
C LEU A 45 5.06 1.84 23.97
N GLY A 46 5.70 1.52 25.11
CA GLY A 46 5.07 1.14 26.36
C GLY A 46 4.67 2.31 27.27
N GLU A 47 3.79 3.20 26.81
CA GLU A 47 2.94 4.04 27.68
C GLU A 47 1.48 4.08 27.18
N GLY A 48 1.04 2.98 26.55
CA GLY A 48 -0.35 2.76 26.14
C GLY A 48 -0.89 1.45 26.71
N ASN A 49 -1.93 1.55 27.53
CA ASN A 49 -2.48 0.55 28.44
C ASN A 49 -3.18 -0.66 27.78
N GLU A 50 -2.54 -1.41 26.88
CA GLU A 50 -2.91 -2.81 26.60
C GLU A 50 -1.69 -3.61 26.12
N GLN A 51 -1.46 -4.78 26.73
CA GLN A 51 -0.46 -5.79 26.36
C GLN A 51 -0.77 -6.48 25.03
N ILE A 52 -1.18 -5.72 24.00
CA ILE A 52 -1.16 -6.21 22.63
C ILE A 52 0.30 -6.27 22.23
N SER A 53 0.89 -7.45 22.43
CA SER A 53 2.22 -7.79 21.92
C SER A 53 2.20 -7.59 20.40
N VAL A 54 2.72 -6.45 19.98
CA VAL A 54 2.81 -6.06 18.56
C VAL A 54 3.60 -7.12 17.80
N SER A 55 4.61 -7.71 18.44
CA SER A 55 5.37 -8.86 17.92
C SER A 55 4.48 -10.09 17.65
N GLN A 56 3.55 -10.42 18.55
CA GLN A 56 2.64 -11.55 18.39
C GLN A 56 1.63 -11.29 17.26
N THR A 57 1.11 -10.06 17.18
CA THR A 57 0.15 -9.65 16.16
C THR A 57 0.78 -9.65 14.77
N ILE A 58 1.99 -9.10 14.65
CA ILE A 58 2.77 -9.11 13.40
C ILE A 58 3.15 -10.54 13.00
N GLY A 59 3.64 -11.36 13.95
CA GLY A 59 3.98 -12.75 13.68
C GLY A 59 2.77 -13.58 13.24
N ASN A 60 1.60 -13.33 13.83
CA ASN A 60 0.36 -14.00 13.44
C ASN A 60 -0.15 -13.51 12.07
N ALA A 61 -0.06 -12.20 11.79
CA ALA A 61 -0.38 -11.63 10.48
C ALA A 61 0.51 -12.22 9.38
N ILE A 62 1.82 -12.38 9.64
CA ILE A 62 2.77 -13.00 8.70
C ILE A 62 2.44 -14.47 8.46
N TYR A 63 2.08 -15.22 9.49
CA TYR A 63 1.65 -16.61 9.33
C TYR A 63 0.41 -16.72 8.43
N TRP A 64 -0.61 -15.92 8.71
CA TRP A 64 -1.81 -15.86 7.87
C TRP A 64 -1.50 -15.39 6.46
N PHE A 65 -0.58 -14.44 6.29
CA PHE A 65 -0.13 -13.95 5.00
C PHE A 65 0.59 -15.02 4.18
N ILE A 66 1.49 -15.79 4.79
CA ILE A 66 2.17 -16.89 4.10
C ILE A 66 1.16 -17.98 3.74
N PHE A 67 0.26 -18.33 4.66
CA PHE A 67 -0.81 -19.27 4.34
C PHE A 67 -1.68 -18.77 3.17
N LEU A 68 -2.04 -17.49 3.18
CA LEU A 68 -2.75 -16.81 2.08
C LEU A 68 -1.96 -16.86 0.76
N LEU A 69 -0.63 -16.77 0.80
CA LEU A 69 0.25 -16.85 -0.38
C LEU A 69 0.27 -18.25 -1.00
N PHE A 70 0.17 -19.29 -0.17
CA PHE A 70 0.09 -20.69 -0.64
C PHE A 70 -1.33 -21.14 -0.99
N LEU A 71 -2.35 -20.43 -0.50
CA LEU A 71 -3.75 -20.74 -0.74
C LEU A 71 -4.10 -20.78 -2.24
N PRO A 72 -3.65 -19.83 -3.10
CA PRO A 72 -3.79 -19.93 -4.55
C PRO A 72 -3.24 -21.22 -5.15
N SER A 73 -2.07 -21.67 -4.69
CA SER A 73 -1.43 -22.91 -5.17
C SER A 73 -2.23 -24.15 -4.78
N ILE A 74 -2.78 -24.17 -3.56
CA ILE A 74 -3.63 -25.26 -3.07
C ILE A 74 -4.94 -25.30 -3.88
N LEU A 75 -5.60 -24.15 -4.04
CA LEU A 75 -6.87 -24.06 -4.75
C LEU A 75 -6.72 -24.26 -6.27
N SER A 76 -5.58 -23.89 -6.86
CA SER A 76 -5.23 -24.19 -8.26
C SER A 76 -5.05 -25.70 -8.47
N THR A 77 -4.42 -26.39 -7.52
CA THR A 77 -4.32 -27.87 -7.53
C THR A 77 -5.71 -28.53 -7.46
N LEU A 78 -6.65 -27.89 -6.78
CA LEU A 78 -8.06 -28.30 -6.71
C LEU A 78 -8.88 -27.87 -7.94
N GLN A 79 -8.29 -27.19 -8.93
CA GLN A 79 -8.94 -26.67 -10.14
C GLN A 79 -10.12 -25.72 -9.88
N LEU A 80 -10.03 -24.91 -8.81
CA LEU A 80 -11.01 -23.86 -8.50
C LEU A 80 -10.66 -22.53 -9.19
N GLU A 81 -10.30 -22.57 -10.47
CA GLU A 81 -9.69 -21.46 -11.22
C GLU A 81 -10.54 -20.17 -11.27
N GLY A 82 -11.86 -20.27 -11.17
CA GLY A 82 -12.76 -19.12 -11.26
C GLY A 82 -12.79 -18.19 -10.05
N THR A 83 -12.54 -18.68 -8.83
CA THR A 83 -12.56 -17.86 -7.60
C THR A 83 -11.17 -17.32 -7.22
N LEU A 84 -10.14 -17.74 -7.93
CA LEU A 84 -8.75 -17.46 -7.58
C LEU A 84 -8.22 -16.15 -8.15
N VAL A 85 -8.85 -15.62 -9.19
CA VAL A 85 -8.38 -14.40 -9.88
C VAL A 85 -8.21 -13.21 -8.93
N PRO A 86 -9.17 -12.88 -8.04
CA PRO A 86 -9.00 -11.77 -7.10
C PRO A 86 -7.90 -12.04 -6.06
N VAL A 87 -7.77 -13.29 -5.60
CA VAL A 87 -6.78 -13.67 -4.59
C VAL A 87 -5.36 -13.62 -5.17
N GLN A 88 -5.18 -14.08 -6.41
CA GLN A 88 -3.92 -13.97 -7.13
C GLN A 88 -3.52 -12.51 -7.36
N GLY A 89 -4.47 -11.63 -7.74
CA GLY A 89 -4.19 -10.21 -7.90
C GLY A 89 -3.77 -9.51 -6.60
N LEU A 90 -4.36 -9.88 -5.46
CA LEU A 90 -3.91 -9.39 -4.15
C LEU A 90 -2.52 -9.92 -3.80
N LEU A 91 -2.24 -11.18 -4.10
CA LEU A 91 -0.92 -11.76 -3.87
C LEU A 91 0.16 -11.06 -4.71
N ASP A 92 -0.09 -10.85 -6.00
CA ASP A 92 0.84 -10.17 -6.90
C ASP A 92 1.13 -8.74 -6.43
N GLN A 93 0.09 -8.01 -5.98
CA GLN A 93 0.28 -6.68 -5.38
C GLN A 93 1.15 -6.72 -4.13
N ILE A 94 0.94 -7.69 -3.23
CA ILE A 94 1.71 -7.76 -2.00
C ILE A 94 3.15 -8.21 -2.29
N LEU A 95 3.36 -9.13 -3.23
CA LEU A 95 4.70 -9.51 -3.69
C LEU A 95 5.44 -8.35 -4.34
N ALA A 96 4.75 -7.49 -5.09
CA ALA A 96 5.32 -6.28 -5.68
C ALA A 96 5.70 -5.22 -4.62
N ILE A 97 5.04 -5.21 -3.46
CA ILE A 97 5.36 -4.30 -2.35
C ILE A 97 6.66 -4.72 -1.64
N ILE A 98 7.02 -6.01 -1.59
CA ILE A 98 8.24 -6.51 -0.92
C ILE A 98 9.52 -5.80 -1.37
N PRO A 99 9.85 -5.74 -2.69
CA PRO A 99 11.07 -5.06 -3.14
C PRO A 99 11.04 -3.55 -2.84
N ASN A 100 9.87 -2.93 -2.94
CA ASN A 100 9.68 -1.50 -2.65
C ASN A 100 9.89 -1.18 -1.16
N VAL A 101 9.36 -2.03 -0.26
CA VAL A 101 9.58 -1.95 1.19
C VAL A 101 11.05 -2.10 1.54
N LEU A 102 11.76 -3.03 0.88
CA LEU A 102 13.20 -3.18 1.06
C LEU A 102 13.96 -1.93 0.60
N GLY A 103 13.64 -1.39 -0.58
CA GLY A 103 14.26 -0.17 -1.11
C GLY A 103 14.04 1.04 -0.18
N ALA A 104 12.80 1.26 0.24
CA ALA A 104 12.44 2.31 1.19
C ALA A 104 13.13 2.15 2.55
N SER A 105 13.22 0.92 3.06
CA SER A 105 13.90 0.63 4.33
C SER A 105 15.39 0.98 4.26
N ILE A 106 16.04 0.68 3.13
CA ILE A 106 17.45 1.05 2.89
C ILE A 106 17.60 2.57 2.84
N ILE A 107 16.75 3.27 2.07
CA ILE A 107 16.79 4.74 1.95
C ILE A 107 16.56 5.39 3.32
N ALA A 108 15.58 4.92 4.08
CA ALA A 108 15.27 5.41 5.42
C ALA A 108 16.44 5.18 6.39
N ALA A 109 17.05 3.99 6.37
CA ALA A 109 18.20 3.67 7.21
C ALA A 109 19.39 4.58 6.90
N VAL A 110 19.73 4.73 5.62
CA VAL A 110 20.83 5.60 5.17
C VAL A 110 20.55 7.06 5.53
N GLY A 111 19.37 7.57 5.21
CA GLY A 111 19.01 8.96 5.48
C GLY A 111 18.94 9.29 6.97
N TRP A 112 18.53 8.34 7.82
CA TRP A 112 18.55 8.50 9.27
C TRP A 112 19.98 8.61 9.81
N VAL A 113 20.91 7.80 9.31
CA VAL A 113 22.34 7.87 9.68
C VAL A 113 22.92 9.22 9.26
N VAL A 114 22.68 9.65 8.02
CA VAL A 114 23.14 10.95 7.51
C VAL A 114 22.59 12.11 8.36
N ALA A 115 21.28 12.11 8.64
CA ALA A 115 20.65 13.17 9.43
C ALA A 115 21.24 13.26 10.85
N LYS A 116 21.55 12.12 11.47
CA LYS A 116 22.24 12.09 12.79
C LYS A 116 23.64 12.68 12.73
N ILE A 117 24.42 12.33 11.71
CA ILE A 117 25.78 12.84 11.56
C ILE A 117 25.75 14.35 11.38
N VAL A 118 24.91 14.86 10.47
CA VAL A 118 24.79 16.30 10.20
C VAL A 118 24.30 17.05 11.44
N GLN A 119 23.31 16.52 12.16
CA GLN A 119 22.87 17.09 13.43
C GLN A 119 24.02 17.23 14.42
N GLY A 120 24.82 16.17 14.60
CA GLY A 120 25.94 16.17 15.53
C GLY A 120 26.99 17.21 15.15
N VAL A 121 27.31 17.32 13.86
CA VAL A 121 28.24 18.35 13.36
C VAL A 121 27.69 19.75 13.63
N VAL A 122 26.43 20.02 13.29
CA VAL A 122 25.82 21.34 13.50
C VAL A 122 25.75 21.69 14.99
N SER A 123 25.36 20.75 15.86
CA SER A 123 25.29 21.02 17.30
C SER A 123 26.68 21.26 17.90
N SER A 124 27.71 20.51 17.49
CA SER A 124 29.10 20.72 17.94
C SER A 124 29.68 22.05 17.47
N LEU A 125 29.39 22.48 16.23
CA LEU A 125 29.83 23.79 15.73
C LEU A 125 29.12 24.94 16.44
N LEU A 126 27.82 24.80 16.72
CA LEU A 126 27.08 25.83 17.48
C LEU A 126 27.50 25.89 18.95
N ALA A 127 27.85 24.75 19.56
CA ALA A 127 28.34 24.70 20.94
C ALA A 127 29.73 25.35 21.14
N THR A 128 30.56 25.36 20.09
CA THR A 128 31.90 25.98 20.10
C THR A 128 31.87 27.46 19.70
N THR A 129 30.73 27.97 19.23
CA THR A 129 30.56 29.39 18.86
C THR A 129 30.10 30.21 20.08
N PRO A 130 30.62 31.43 20.34
CA PRO A 130 30.22 32.28 21.47
C PRO A 130 28.77 32.83 21.41
N ILE A 131 27.93 32.32 20.50
CA ILE A 131 26.49 32.62 20.40
C ILE A 131 25.72 32.26 21.69
N ASN A 132 26.27 31.36 22.52
CA ASN A 132 25.72 31.07 23.85
C ASN A 132 25.64 32.30 24.77
N GLN A 133 26.50 33.31 24.62
CA GLN A 133 26.41 34.54 25.40
C GLN A 133 25.26 35.45 24.96
N VAL A 134 24.79 35.33 23.70
CA VAL A 134 23.65 36.09 23.18
C VAL A 134 22.33 35.42 23.60
N GLY A 135 22.24 34.08 23.55
CA GLY A 135 21.06 33.34 24.03
C GLY A 135 20.76 33.53 25.52
N ALA A 136 21.80 33.65 26.35
CA ALA A 136 21.65 33.97 27.77
C ALA A 136 21.03 35.35 28.02
N LYS A 137 21.24 36.32 27.12
CA LYS A 137 20.61 37.66 27.20
C LYS A 137 19.15 37.68 26.72
N PHE A 138 18.72 36.69 25.95
CA PHE A 138 17.33 36.51 25.53
C PHE A 138 16.49 35.68 26.53
N GLY A 139 16.99 35.42 27.75
CA GLY A 139 16.25 34.69 28.78
C GLY A 139 16.14 33.18 28.52
N LEU A 140 16.91 32.65 27.58
CA LEU A 140 17.01 31.22 27.28
C LEU A 140 18.17 30.61 28.06
N SER A 141 18.24 30.89 29.36
CA SER A 141 19.23 30.27 30.24
C SER A 141 19.00 28.76 30.27
N THR A 142 20.09 28.04 30.05
CA THR A 142 20.31 26.58 30.12
C THR A 142 19.76 25.88 31.38
N GLU A 143 19.18 26.64 32.31
CA GLU A 143 18.71 26.19 33.62
C GLU A 143 17.23 25.73 33.59
N ALA A 144 16.40 26.22 32.66
CA ALA A 144 14.98 25.80 32.55
C ALA A 144 14.76 24.55 31.69
N THR A 145 15.70 24.26 30.79
CA THR A 145 15.73 23.07 29.93
C THR A 145 17.17 22.58 29.90
N GLY A 146 17.48 21.47 30.56
CA GLY A 146 18.82 20.85 30.57
C GLY A 146 19.38 20.43 29.20
N ASN A 147 18.80 20.90 28.11
CA ASN A 147 19.27 20.76 26.73
C ASN A 147 19.79 22.12 26.24
N SER A 148 21.08 22.16 25.86
CA SER A 148 21.71 23.34 25.25
C SER A 148 20.98 23.80 23.98
N LEU A 149 20.98 25.12 23.71
CA LEU A 149 20.41 25.72 22.50
C LEU A 149 20.93 25.02 21.22
N SER A 150 22.18 24.59 21.24
CA SER A 150 22.83 23.84 20.16
C SER A 150 22.15 22.51 19.84
N ASN A 151 21.60 21.81 20.84
CA ASN A 151 20.86 20.56 20.64
C ASN A 151 19.48 20.82 20.03
N ILE A 152 18.84 21.94 20.38
CA ILE A 152 17.56 22.35 19.77
C ILE A 152 17.77 22.63 18.29
N VAL A 153 18.77 23.46 17.94
CA VAL A 153 19.08 23.77 16.54
C VAL A 153 19.52 22.52 15.77
N GLY A 154 20.36 21.67 16.37
CA GLY A 154 20.74 20.40 15.77
C GLY A 154 19.52 19.50 15.50
N ASN A 155 18.55 19.45 16.41
CA ASN A 155 17.34 18.67 16.22
C ASN A 155 16.43 19.27 15.13
N VAL A 156 16.33 20.60 15.02
CA VAL A 156 15.63 21.26 13.91
C VAL A 156 16.27 20.91 12.57
N VAL A 157 17.59 20.95 12.47
CA VAL A 157 18.32 20.54 11.26
C VAL A 157 18.10 19.06 10.94
N LYS A 158 18.13 18.18 11.95
CA LYS A 158 17.78 16.77 11.76
C LYS A 158 16.40 16.62 11.15
N VAL A 159 15.37 17.26 11.72
CA VAL A 159 13.99 17.19 11.20
C VAL A 159 13.92 17.71 9.77
N LEU A 160 14.62 18.80 9.46
CA LEU A 160 14.66 19.40 8.13
C LEU A 160 15.26 18.44 7.08
N ILE A 161 16.30 17.66 7.44
CA ILE A 161 16.89 16.64 6.56
C ILE A 161 16.00 15.39 6.49
N LEU A 162 15.35 15.03 7.60
CA LEU A 162 14.53 13.83 7.69
C LEU A 162 13.25 13.95 6.85
N ILE A 163 12.69 15.15 6.67
CA ILE A 163 11.50 15.36 5.83
C ILE A 163 11.73 14.91 4.37
N PRO A 164 12.76 15.42 3.63
CA PRO A 164 13.07 14.93 2.29
C PRO A 164 13.35 13.43 2.24
N VAL A 165 14.11 12.91 3.20
CA VAL A 165 14.42 11.47 3.29
C VAL A 165 13.14 10.65 3.43
N ALA A 166 12.22 11.07 4.30
CA ALA A 166 10.96 10.40 4.51
C ALA A 166 10.12 10.40 3.21
N ILE A 167 10.07 11.52 2.49
CA ILE A 167 9.38 11.61 1.19
C ILE A 167 10.00 10.62 0.20
N THR A 168 11.33 10.57 0.09
CA THR A 168 12.02 9.63 -0.83
C THR A 168 11.81 8.16 -0.44
N ALA A 169 11.76 7.85 0.86
CA ALA A 169 11.48 6.50 1.34
C ALA A 169 10.02 6.10 1.08
N LEU A 170 9.06 7.01 1.27
CA LEU A 170 7.64 6.78 0.98
C LEU A 170 7.38 6.63 -0.52
N ASP A 171 8.06 7.42 -1.36
CA ASP A 171 8.01 7.29 -2.81
C ASP A 171 8.56 5.93 -3.29
N ALA A 172 9.68 5.48 -2.71
CA ALA A 172 10.25 4.16 -2.96
C ALA A 172 9.33 3.01 -2.54
N LEU A 173 8.38 3.25 -1.63
CA LEU A 173 7.33 2.28 -1.28
C LEU A 173 6.31 2.05 -2.42
N GLN A 174 6.35 2.89 -3.47
CA GLN A 174 5.50 2.90 -4.66
C GLN A 174 4.04 2.48 -4.41
N ILE A 175 3.26 3.37 -3.80
CA ILE A 175 1.78 3.26 -3.77
C ILE A 175 1.19 3.57 -5.18
N GLN A 176 1.77 3.00 -6.24
CA GLN A 176 1.32 3.14 -7.63
C GLN A 176 0.38 1.99 -8.05
N ALA A 177 0.34 0.88 -7.30
CA ALA A 177 -0.47 -0.30 -7.62
C ALA A 177 -1.99 -0.09 -7.49
N ILE A 178 -2.44 0.95 -6.77
CA ILE A 178 -3.87 1.22 -6.56
C ILE A 178 -4.45 2.12 -7.67
N SER A 179 -3.63 2.98 -8.27
CA SER A 179 -4.09 3.96 -9.25
C SER A 179 -4.45 3.34 -10.60
N GLN A 180 -3.79 2.26 -11.02
CA GLN A 180 -4.03 1.63 -12.32
C GLN A 180 -5.49 1.13 -12.50
N PRO A 181 -6.06 0.27 -11.63
CA PRO A 181 -7.45 -0.18 -11.79
C PRO A 181 -8.48 0.96 -11.65
N ALA A 182 -8.19 1.99 -10.85
CA ALA A 182 -9.04 3.18 -10.77
C ALA A 182 -9.01 4.02 -12.06
N THR A 183 -7.87 4.08 -12.73
CA THR A 183 -7.72 4.78 -14.03
C THR A 183 -8.40 4.01 -15.15
N GLU A 184 -8.37 2.67 -15.11
CA GLU A 184 -9.10 1.79 -16.04
C GLU A 184 -10.62 2.00 -15.94
N MET A 185 -11.14 2.10 -14.72
CA MET A 185 -12.56 2.39 -14.46
C MET A 185 -12.94 3.79 -14.93
N LEU A 186 -12.10 4.80 -14.67
CA LEU A 186 -12.31 6.17 -15.15
C LEU A 186 -12.35 6.22 -16.68
N ASN A 187 -11.42 5.53 -17.36
CA ASN A 187 -11.41 5.44 -18.82
C ASN A 187 -12.66 4.73 -19.37
N GLN A 188 -13.16 3.69 -18.70
CA GLN A 188 -14.44 3.06 -19.09
C GLN A 188 -15.62 4.04 -18.94
N VAL A 189 -15.68 4.81 -17.85
CA VAL A 189 -16.73 5.82 -17.66
C VAL A 189 -16.63 6.96 -18.69
N LEU A 190 -15.42 7.46 -18.95
CA LEU A 190 -15.16 8.51 -19.92
C LEU A 190 -15.42 8.08 -21.36
N THR A 191 -15.24 6.80 -21.71
CA THR A 191 -15.57 6.27 -23.04
C THR A 191 -17.06 5.95 -23.23
N LEU A 192 -17.82 5.78 -22.14
CA LEU A 192 -19.28 5.66 -22.19
C LEU A 192 -19.98 7.01 -22.45
N LEU A 193 -19.43 8.12 -21.95
CA LEU A 193 -20.00 9.46 -22.15
C LEU A 193 -20.23 9.82 -23.63
N PRO A 194 -19.23 9.70 -24.53
CA PRO A 194 -19.40 9.94 -25.96
C PRO A 194 -20.47 9.03 -26.59
N LYS A 195 -20.54 7.76 -26.16
CA LYS A 195 -21.50 6.78 -26.67
C LYS A 195 -22.93 7.13 -26.28
N LEU A 196 -23.14 7.59 -25.05
CA LEU A 196 -24.46 8.07 -24.60
C LEU A 196 -24.90 9.31 -25.38
N LEU A 197 -24.00 10.28 -25.57
CA LEU A 197 -24.26 11.45 -26.41
C LEU A 197 -24.63 11.06 -27.85
N ALA A 198 -23.84 10.17 -28.48
CA ALA A 198 -24.12 9.68 -29.83
C ALA A 198 -25.47 8.96 -29.91
N ALA A 199 -25.79 8.10 -28.92
CA ALA A 199 -27.06 7.39 -28.86
C ALA A 199 -28.26 8.35 -28.75
N THR A 200 -28.19 9.35 -27.87
CA THR A 200 -29.24 10.36 -27.72
C THR A 200 -29.42 11.19 -29.00
N LEU A 201 -28.32 11.56 -29.67
CA LEU A 201 -28.35 12.36 -30.89
C LEU A 201 -28.96 11.58 -32.06
N VAL A 202 -28.59 10.31 -32.23
CA VAL A 202 -29.16 9.41 -33.24
C VAL A 202 -30.64 9.16 -32.99
N LEU A 203 -31.04 8.88 -31.74
CA LEU A 203 -32.45 8.69 -31.38
C LEU A 203 -33.28 9.95 -31.63
N GLY A 204 -32.74 11.13 -31.31
CA GLY A 204 -33.38 12.41 -31.59
C GLY A 204 -33.60 12.64 -33.09
N LEU A 205 -32.58 12.38 -33.90
CA LEU A 205 -32.68 12.50 -35.36
C LEU A 205 -33.65 11.48 -35.97
N ALA A 206 -33.64 10.24 -35.48
CA ALA A 206 -34.55 9.19 -35.93
C ALA A 206 -36.01 9.53 -35.62
N TYR A 207 -36.29 10.07 -34.43
CA TYR A 207 -37.62 10.52 -34.05
C TYR A 207 -38.12 11.68 -34.92
N ALA A 208 -37.27 12.69 -35.13
CA ALA A 208 -37.59 13.82 -35.99
C ALA A 208 -37.86 13.37 -37.44
N GLY A 209 -37.02 12.51 -38.01
CA GLY A 209 -37.24 11.96 -39.35
C GLY A 209 -38.52 11.13 -39.44
N GLY A 210 -38.78 10.29 -38.44
CA GLY A 210 -39.99 9.45 -38.40
C GLY A 210 -41.29 10.27 -38.41
N GLN A 211 -41.31 11.42 -37.72
CA GLN A 211 -42.49 12.29 -37.72
C GLN A 211 -42.76 12.87 -39.13
N TYR A 212 -41.73 13.29 -39.86
CA TYR A 212 -41.88 13.84 -41.22
C TYR A 212 -42.41 12.80 -42.20
N LEU A 213 -41.98 11.54 -42.09
CA LEU A 213 -42.51 10.46 -42.92
C LEU A 213 -43.97 10.13 -42.56
N SER A 214 -44.34 10.16 -41.29
CA SER A 214 -45.73 9.94 -40.84
C SER A 214 -46.69 10.97 -41.43
N ASP A 215 -46.29 12.25 -41.48
CA ASP A 215 -47.12 13.31 -42.05
C ASP A 215 -47.29 13.15 -43.57
N MET A 216 -46.26 12.68 -44.28
CA MET A 216 -46.37 12.39 -45.72
C MET A 216 -47.26 11.18 -45.99
N ILE A 217 -47.17 10.13 -45.18
CA ILE A 217 -48.00 8.94 -45.30
C ILE A 217 -49.47 9.27 -44.99
N SER A 218 -49.72 10.06 -43.95
CA SER A 218 -51.06 10.51 -43.56
C SER A 218 -51.73 11.36 -44.64
N ASN A 219 -50.99 12.32 -45.23
CA ASN A 219 -51.50 13.17 -46.30
C ASN A 219 -51.81 12.43 -47.61
N VAL A 220 -51.15 11.29 -47.85
CA VAL A 220 -51.46 10.43 -49.01
C VAL A 220 -52.67 9.54 -48.71
N LEU A 221 -52.77 8.99 -47.49
CA LEU A 221 -53.93 8.20 -47.07
C LEU A 221 -55.22 9.04 -46.99
N SER A 222 -55.14 10.30 -46.54
CA SER A 222 -56.30 11.20 -46.47
C SER A 222 -56.75 11.75 -47.83
N ARG A 223 -56.00 11.51 -48.91
CA ARG A 223 -56.41 11.88 -50.27
C ARG A 223 -57.06 10.72 -51.03
N VAL A 224 -56.92 9.49 -50.53
CA VAL A 224 -57.40 8.28 -51.20
C VAL A 224 -58.69 7.74 -50.56
N CYS A 225 -58.99 8.11 -49.31
CA CYS A 225 -60.31 7.95 -48.67
C CYS A 225 -61.02 9.29 -48.56
#